data_AF-A0A939WUL6-F1
#
_entry.id   AF-A0A939WUL6-F1
#
_cell.length_a   1.000
_cell.length_b   1.000
_cell.length_c   1.000
_cell.angle_alpha   90.00
_cell.angle_beta   90.00
_cell.angle_gamma   90.00
#
_symmetry.space_group_name_H-M   'P 1'
#
loop_
_entity.id
_entity.type
_entity.pdbx_description
1 polymer ?
#
loop_
_entity_poly.entity_id
_entity_poly.type
_entity_poly.pdbx_seq_one_letter_code
_entity_poly.pdbx_strand_id
1 'polypeptide(L)'
;MKTSMLVSLIATAASVAMADVVLPDTSTIAEIQTAVDNAHPGDVITLTDGTYVLGQTLYVTNGVTLTGSGRDACILAGDDSKPLETALVIDHADACVKNLTI
;
A
#
# COMPACT_ATOMS: atom_id res chain seq x y z
N MET A 1 -0.61 -11.21 -57.29
CA MET A 1 -1.18 -10.60 -56.07
C MET A 1 -1.21 -11.66 -54.98
N LYS A 2 -0.42 -11.49 -53.91
CA LYS A 2 -0.52 -12.30 -52.70
C LYS A 2 -0.25 -11.38 -51.51
N THR A 3 -1.34 -10.80 -51.02
CA THR A 3 -1.44 -10.04 -49.78
C THR A 3 -1.25 -11.01 -48.61
N SER A 4 -0.52 -10.62 -47.57
CA SER A 4 -1.10 -10.41 -46.22
C SER A 4 -0.01 -10.47 -45.15
N MET A 5 0.15 -9.35 -44.44
CA MET A 5 0.91 -9.20 -43.22
C MET A 5 0.38 -10.15 -42.13
N LEU A 6 1.28 -10.62 -41.26
CA LEU A 6 0.96 -10.92 -39.88
C LEU A 6 2.00 -10.22 -39.00
N VAL A 7 1.55 -9.15 -38.36
CA VAL A 7 2.23 -8.43 -37.28
C VAL A 7 2.15 -9.34 -36.05
N SER A 8 3.31 -9.78 -35.53
CA SER A 8 3.35 -10.46 -34.24
C SER A 8 3.65 -9.42 -33.17
N LEU A 9 2.62 -8.99 -32.45
CA LEU A 9 2.73 -8.18 -31.24
C LEU A 9 3.30 -9.08 -30.13
N ILE A 10 4.56 -8.91 -29.78
CA ILE A 10 5.13 -9.50 -28.56
C ILE A 10 4.66 -8.60 -27.42
N ALA A 11 3.63 -9.04 -26.69
CA ALA A 11 3.31 -8.46 -25.40
C ALA A 11 4.44 -8.86 -24.43
N THR A 12 5.38 -7.96 -24.20
CA THR A 12 6.32 -8.09 -23.08
C THR A 12 5.50 -7.94 -21.81
N ALA A 13 5.24 -9.04 -21.10
CA ALA A 13 4.83 -8.96 -19.71
C ALA A 13 6.01 -8.36 -18.94
N ALA A 14 5.93 -7.07 -18.61
CA ALA A 14 6.84 -6.47 -17.65
C ALA A 14 6.59 -7.19 -16.32
N SER A 15 7.52 -8.02 -15.86
CA SER A 15 7.47 -8.51 -14.49
C SER A 15 7.68 -7.30 -13.60
N VAL A 16 6.61 -6.80 -12.98
CA VAL A 16 6.76 -5.83 -11.89
C VAL A 16 7.44 -6.62 -10.77
N ALA A 17 8.71 -6.34 -10.52
CA ALA A 17 9.38 -6.88 -9.34
C ALA A 17 8.64 -6.26 -8.15
N MET A 18 7.93 -7.11 -7.39
CA MET A 18 7.25 -6.66 -6.19
C MET A 18 8.27 -6.09 -5.22
N ALA A 19 8.20 -4.78 -4.99
CA ALA A 19 9.01 -4.13 -3.97
C ALA A 19 8.39 -4.43 -2.60
N ASP A 20 9.20 -4.97 -1.69
CA ASP A 20 8.85 -5.08 -0.27
C ASP A 20 9.48 -3.89 0.45
N VAL A 21 8.64 -2.97 0.92
CA VAL A 21 9.05 -1.79 1.68
C VAL A 21 8.75 -2.05 3.15
N VAL A 22 9.78 -2.04 3.99
CA VAL A 22 9.61 -2.19 5.44
C VAL A 22 9.76 -0.83 6.12
N LEU A 23 8.72 -0.40 6.85
CA LEU A 23 8.71 0.86 7.58
C LEU A 23 8.79 0.60 9.10
N PRO A 24 9.79 1.15 9.81
CA PRO A 24 9.90 1.02 11.25
C PRO A 24 8.78 1.77 11.99
N ASP A 25 8.61 1.52 13.28
CA ASP A 25 7.64 2.20 14.16
C ASP A 25 7.90 3.70 14.34
N THR A 26 9.10 4.17 14.01
CA THR A 26 9.45 5.58 13.96
C THR A 26 8.92 6.31 12.73
N SER A 27 8.35 5.60 11.75
CA SER A 27 7.81 6.22 10.53
C SER A 27 6.54 7.02 10.83
N THR A 28 6.51 8.22 10.27
CA THR A 28 5.35 9.11 10.33
C THR A 28 4.28 8.69 9.34
N ILE A 29 3.03 9.12 9.58
CA ILE A 29 1.92 8.84 8.65
C ILE A 29 2.17 9.40 7.23
N ALA A 30 2.93 10.50 7.11
CA ALA A 30 3.30 11.07 5.81
C ALA A 30 4.28 10.18 5.04
N GLU A 31 5.22 9.54 5.74
CA GLU A 31 6.16 8.58 5.13
C GLU A 31 5.43 7.30 4.69
N ILE A 32 4.46 6.82 5.48
CA ILE A 32 3.61 5.69 5.10
C ILE A 32 2.79 6.03 3.85
N GLN A 33 2.15 7.20 3.81
CA GLN A 33 1.41 7.63 2.63
C GLN A 33 2.34 7.77 1.41
N THR A 34 3.54 8.32 1.59
CA THR A 34 4.55 8.42 0.51
C THR A 34 4.97 7.05 -0.01
N ALA A 35 5.08 6.04 0.87
CA ALA A 35 5.37 4.67 0.45
C ALA A 35 4.23 4.09 -0.39
N VAL A 36 2.97 4.31 0.01
CA VAL A 36 1.79 3.89 -0.78
C VAL A 36 1.73 4.59 -2.14
N ASP A 37 1.94 5.90 -2.16
CA ASP A 37 1.82 6.71 -3.38
C ASP A 37 2.88 6.36 -4.42
N ASN A 38 4.08 5.94 -3.98
CA ASN A 38 5.18 5.54 -4.86
C ASN A 38 5.18 4.04 -5.21
N ALA A 39 4.39 3.23 -4.51
CA ALA A 39 4.32 1.80 -4.74
C ALA A 39 3.47 1.46 -5.98
N HIS A 40 3.83 0.38 -6.66
CA HIS A 40 3.17 -0.11 -7.86
C HIS A 40 2.14 -1.19 -7.50
N PRO A 41 1.14 -1.44 -8.37
CA PRO A 41 0.19 -2.53 -8.16
C PRO A 41 0.88 -3.87 -7.89
N GLY A 42 0.47 -4.50 -6.80
CA GLY A 42 1.05 -5.74 -6.30
C GLY A 42 2.02 -5.55 -5.13
N ASP A 43 2.71 -4.42 -4.99
CA ASP A 43 3.74 -4.20 -3.96
C ASP A 43 3.22 -4.41 -2.52
N VAL A 44 4.15 -4.75 -1.61
CA VAL A 44 3.86 -4.94 -0.19
C VAL A 44 4.60 -3.91 0.65
N ILE A 45 3.86 -3.20 1.48
CA ILE A 45 4.37 -2.28 2.50
C ILE A 45 4.15 -2.94 3.86
N THR A 46 5.23 -3.26 4.54
CA THR A 46 5.23 -3.88 5.86
C THR A 46 5.50 -2.83 6.93
N LEU A 47 4.54 -2.66 7.84
CA LEU A 47 4.72 -1.89 9.08
C LEU A 47 5.24 -2.84 10.16
N THR A 48 6.35 -2.48 10.79
CA THR A 48 6.88 -3.24 11.92
C THR A 48 6.01 -3.07 13.17
N ASP A 49 6.32 -3.84 14.21
CA ASP A 49 5.67 -3.74 15.53
C ASP A 49 5.77 -2.31 16.05
N GLY A 50 4.63 -1.70 16.39
CA GLY A 50 4.56 -0.31 16.80
C GLY A 50 3.16 0.29 16.75
N THR A 51 3.06 1.52 17.24
CA THR A 51 1.84 2.34 17.16
C THR A 51 2.10 3.55 16.28
N TYR A 52 1.37 3.62 15.18
CA TYR A 52 1.45 4.69 14.19
C TYR A 52 0.29 5.65 14.41
N VAL A 53 0.60 6.89 14.79
CA VAL A 53 -0.43 7.91 15.06
C VAL A 53 -0.90 8.54 13.75
N LEU A 54 -2.19 8.42 13.48
CA LEU A 54 -2.87 8.99 12.32
C LEU A 54 -3.24 10.44 12.60
N GLY A 55 -2.40 11.36 12.10
CA GLY A 55 -2.73 12.79 12.02
C GLY A 55 -3.58 13.17 10.79
N GLN A 56 -3.83 12.21 9.89
CA GLN A 56 -4.62 12.34 8.67
C GLN A 56 -5.12 10.94 8.23
N THR A 57 -6.12 10.90 7.35
CA THR A 57 -6.61 9.64 6.74
C THR A 57 -5.50 8.99 5.91
N LEU A 58 -5.29 7.69 6.12
CA LEU A 58 -4.42 6.87 5.28
C LEU A 58 -5.19 6.32 4.09
N TYR A 59 -4.72 6.61 2.88
CA TYR A 59 -5.32 6.10 1.65
C TYR A 59 -4.46 4.96 1.11
N VAL A 60 -5.00 3.74 1.10
CA VAL A 60 -4.37 2.57 0.49
C VAL A 60 -4.86 2.44 -0.95
N THR A 61 -4.06 2.97 -1.87
CA THR A 61 -4.39 3.11 -3.30
C THR A 61 -3.51 2.18 -4.14
N ASN A 62 -3.52 2.35 -5.48
CA ASN A 62 -2.58 1.72 -6.40
C ASN A 62 -2.54 0.19 -6.40
N GLY A 63 -3.47 -0.52 -5.75
CA GLY A 63 -3.46 -1.98 -5.69
C GLY A 63 -2.33 -2.57 -4.84
N VAL A 64 -1.90 -1.85 -3.80
CA VAL A 64 -0.82 -2.28 -2.89
C VAL A 64 -1.38 -3.03 -1.69
N THR A 65 -0.54 -3.85 -1.07
CA THR A 65 -0.83 -4.48 0.23
C THR A 65 -0.13 -3.73 1.35
N LEU A 66 -0.89 -3.13 2.27
CA LEU A 66 -0.37 -2.66 3.56
C LEU A 66 -0.57 -3.77 4.60
N THR A 67 0.53 -4.21 5.22
CA THR A 67 0.48 -5.28 6.23
C THR A 67 1.22 -4.88 7.49
N GLY A 68 0.66 -5.19 8.65
CA GLY A 68 1.40 -5.13 9.92
C GLY A 68 2.09 -6.45 10.25
N SER A 69 2.98 -6.44 11.23
CA SER A 69 3.57 -7.66 11.81
C SER A 69 2.58 -8.53 12.59
N GLY A 70 1.46 -7.97 13.05
CA GLY A 70 0.46 -8.69 13.84
C GLY A 70 -0.61 -7.76 14.41
N ARG A 71 -1.83 -8.27 14.61
CA ARG A 71 -2.95 -7.48 15.14
C ARG A 71 -2.68 -6.93 16.55
N ASP A 72 -1.94 -7.66 17.37
CA ASP A 72 -1.59 -7.24 18.73
C ASP A 72 -0.31 -6.39 18.79
N ALA A 73 0.43 -6.28 17.68
CA ALA A 73 1.77 -5.69 17.63
C ALA A 73 1.85 -4.44 16.75
N CYS A 74 1.02 -4.33 15.71
CA CYS A 74 0.98 -3.19 14.79
C CYS A 74 -0.38 -2.50 14.88
N ILE A 75 -0.39 -1.25 15.35
CA ILE A 75 -1.61 -0.48 15.61
C ILE A 75 -1.56 0.83 14.82
N LEU A 76 -2.59 1.10 14.03
CA LEU A 76 -2.88 2.42 13.49
C LEU A 76 -3.85 3.12 14.45
N ALA A 77 -3.37 4.13 15.18
CA ALA A 77 -4.17 4.81 16.20
C ALA A 77 -4.56 6.21 15.73
N GLY A 78 -5.83 6.59 15.91
CA GLY A 78 -6.25 7.98 15.72
C GLY A 78 -5.53 8.93 16.69
N ASP A 79 -5.28 10.16 16.26
CA ASP A 79 -4.84 11.23 17.15
C ASP A 79 -6.05 11.86 17.87
N ASP A 80 -6.16 11.66 19.18
CA ASP A 80 -7.23 12.23 20.02
C ASP A 80 -7.28 13.77 19.95
N SER A 81 -6.16 14.43 19.63
CA SER A 81 -6.06 15.88 19.48
C SER A 81 -6.62 16.37 18.14
N LYS A 82 -6.79 15.46 17.16
CA LYS A 82 -7.24 15.74 15.79
C LYS A 82 -8.12 14.58 15.31
N PRO A 83 -9.35 14.44 15.85
CA PRO A 83 -10.21 13.32 15.53
C PRO A 83 -10.47 13.28 14.02
N LEU A 84 -10.21 12.12 13.43
CA LEU A 84 -10.43 11.86 12.01
C LEU A 84 -11.84 11.29 11.83
N GLU A 85 -12.53 11.73 10.78
CA GLU A 85 -13.80 11.09 10.37
C GLU A 85 -13.58 9.68 9.85
N THR A 86 -12.41 9.42 9.24
CA THR A 86 -12.02 8.11 8.73
C THR A 86 -10.53 7.90 8.91
N ALA A 87 -10.15 6.81 9.57
CA ALA A 87 -8.75 6.45 9.81
C ALA A 87 -8.07 5.94 8.54
N LEU A 88 -8.74 5.05 7.81
CA LEU A 88 -8.19 4.38 6.63
C LEU A 88 -9.24 4.22 5.55
N VAL A 89 -8.84 4.46 4.30
CA VAL A 89 -9.64 4.22 3.10
C VAL A 89 -8.88 3.27 2.18
N ILE A 90 -9.58 2.26 1.65
CA ILE A 90 -9.07 1.40 0.57
C ILE A 90 -9.77 1.84 -0.72
N ASP A 91 -9.03 2.44 -1.65
CA ASP A 91 -9.56 3.03 -2.89
C ASP A 91 -8.92 2.41 -4.13
N HIS A 92 -8.81 1.08 -4.13
CA HIS A 92 -8.44 0.30 -5.31
C HIS A 92 -8.96 -1.13 -5.14
N ALA A 93 -9.40 -1.75 -6.24
CA ALA A 93 -10.01 -3.09 -6.20
C ALA A 93 -9.04 -4.17 -5.66
N ASP A 94 -7.76 -4.04 -6.01
CA ASP A 94 -6.70 -4.98 -5.61
C ASP A 94 -5.94 -4.55 -4.34
N ALA A 95 -6.29 -3.43 -3.72
CA ALA A 95 -5.62 -2.99 -2.51
C ALA A 95 -6.06 -3.83 -1.30
N CYS A 96 -5.12 -4.11 -0.40
CA CYS A 96 -5.36 -4.94 0.77
C CYS A 96 -4.76 -4.31 2.02
N VAL A 97 -5.50 -4.38 3.13
CA VAL A 97 -4.99 -4.07 4.47
C VAL A 97 -5.18 -5.29 5.35
N LYS A 98 -4.10 -5.78 5.96
CA LYS A 98 -4.15 -7.00 6.76
C LYS A 98 -3.16 -7.00 7.93
N ASN A 99 -3.42 -7.90 8.87
CA ASN A 99 -2.52 -8.22 9.99
C ASN A 99 -2.10 -7.03 10.87
N LEU A 100 -3.00 -6.06 11.04
CA LEU A 100 -2.85 -4.90 11.94
C LEU A 100 -4.19 -4.56 12.60
N THR A 101 -4.14 -3.69 13.60
CA THR A 101 -5.33 -3.12 14.26
C THR A 101 -5.49 -1.65 13.85
N ILE A 102 -6.75 -1.22 13.67
CA ILE A 102 -7.17 0.17 13.41
C ILE A 102 -8.29 0.49 14.39
#